data_AF-A0A945UY40-F1
#
_entry.id   AF-A0A945UY40-F1
#
_cell.length_a   1.000
_cell.length_b   1.000
_cell.length_c   1.000
_cell.angle_alpha   90.00
_cell.angle_beta   90.00
_cell.angle_gamma   90.00
#
_symmetry.space_group_name_H-M   'P 1'
#
loop_
_entity.id
_entity.type
_entity.pdbx_description
1 polymer ?
#
loop_
_entity_poly.entity_id
_entity_poly.type
_entity_poly.pdbx_seq_one_letter_code
_entity_poly.pdbx_strand_id
1 'polypeptide(L)' 'MIKTNNMEIKLLWVLAEGCRKHPAYRAKRPATQRCPECVTVWNARLELNRLTQKAK' A
#
# COMPACT_ATOMS: atom_id res chain seq x y z
N MET A 1 -20.10 11.95 7.21
CA MET A 1 -19.73 11.61 5.82
C MET A 1 -18.23 11.39 5.77
N ILE A 2 -17.77 10.19 5.42
CA ILE A 2 -16.34 9.92 5.27
C ILE A 2 -15.91 10.58 3.95
N LYS A 3 -15.14 11.68 4.01
CA LYS A 3 -14.48 12.25 2.82
C LYS A 3 -13.28 11.37 2.50
N THR A 4 -13.49 10.26 1.80
CA THR A 4 -12.39 9.41 1.36
C THR A 4 -11.77 10.02 0.10
N ASN A 5 -10.46 10.30 0.14
CA ASN A 5 -9.77 10.82 -1.04
C ASN A 5 -9.64 9.68 -2.07
N ASN A 6 -9.93 9.93 -3.35
CA ASN A 6 -9.85 8.91 -4.41
C ASN A 6 -8.48 8.21 -4.46
N MET A 7 -7.42 8.91 -4.03
CA MET A 7 -6.08 8.34 -3.95
C MET A 7 -5.92 7.33 -2.81
N GLU A 8 -6.53 7.56 -1.64
CA GLU A 8 -6.51 6.63 -0.51
C GLU A 8 -7.21 5.32 -0.87
N ILE A 9 -8.36 5.40 -1.55
CA ILE A 9 -9.10 4.23 -2.02
C ILE A 9 -8.23 3.39 -2.96
N LYS A 10 -7.54 4.02 -3.92
CA LYS A 10 -6.64 3.31 -4.84
C LYS A 10 -5.50 2.60 -4.10
N LEU A 11 -4.89 3.27 -3.12
CA LEU A 11 -3.79 2.69 -2.32
C LEU A 11 -4.28 1.52 -1.47
N LEU A 12 -5.46 1.63 -0.86
CA LEU A 12 -6.11 0.54 -0.14
C LEU A 12 -6.43 -0.64 -1.06
N TRP A 13 -6.84 -0.38 -2.30
CA TRP A 13 -7.11 -1.42 -3.28
C TRP A 13 -5.84 -2.20 -3.66
N VAL A 14 -4.72 -1.50 -3.91
CA VAL A 14 -3.41 -2.13 -4.14
C VAL A 14 -2.98 -3.00 -2.94
N LEU A 15 -3.25 -2.53 -1.72
CA LEU A 15 -2.96 -3.31 -0.50
C LEU A 15 -3.87 -4.53 -0.35
N ALA A 16 -5.13 -4.44 -0.79
CA ALA A 16 -6.09 -5.54 -0.75
C ALA A 16 -5.78 -6.62 -1.79
N GLU A 17 -5.43 -6.23 -3.01
CA GLU A 17 -4.95 -7.17 -4.04
C GLU A 17 -3.64 -7.84 -3.63
N GLY A 18 -2.72 -7.06 -3.06
CA GLY A 18 -1.40 -7.54 -2.68
C GLY A 18 -0.53 -7.97 -3.87
N CYS A 19 0.51 -8.75 -3.59
CA CYS A 19 1.38 -9.30 -4.63
C CYS A 19 0.87 -10.68 -5.07
N ARG A 20 0.65 -10.89 -6.37
CA ARG A 20 0.16 -12.18 -6.90
C ARG A 20 1.21 -13.28 -6.79
N LYS A 21 2.49 -12.92 -6.93
CA LYS A 21 3.64 -13.84 -6.77
C LYS A 21 3.91 -14.22 -5.32
N HIS A 22 3.66 -13.30 -4.39
CA HIS A 22 3.89 -13.51 -2.97
C HIS A 22 2.63 -13.11 -2.16
N PRO A 23 1.55 -13.93 -2.21
CA PRO A 23 0.29 -13.58 -1.53
C PRO A 23 0.44 -13.42 -0.01
N ALA A 24 1.43 -14.08 0.58
CA ALA A 24 1.76 -13.94 2.00
C ALA A 24 2.41 -12.58 2.36
N TYR A 25 2.93 -11.84 1.38
CA TYR A 25 3.57 -10.55 1.60
C TYR A 25 2.52 -9.43 1.74
N ARG A 26 2.39 -8.89 2.96
CA ARG A 26 1.38 -7.89 3.33
C ARG A 26 1.93 -6.48 3.58
N ALA A 27 3.13 -6.17 3.06
CA ALA A 27 3.81 -4.89 3.28
C ALA A 27 3.88 -4.46 4.77
N LYS A 28 4.08 -5.41 5.68
CA LYS A 28 4.35 -5.15 7.11
C LYS A 28 5.81 -4.73 7.37
N ARG A 29 6.70 -5.06 6.44
CA ARG A 29 8.13 -4.76 6.46
C ARG A 29 8.55 -4.34 5.04
N PRO A 30 9.71 -3.67 4.88
CA PRO A 30 10.20 -3.26 3.56
C PRO A 30 10.30 -4.42 2.56
N ALA A 31 10.03 -4.11 1.29
CA ALA A 31 10.21 -5.07 0.21
C ALA A 31 11.70 -5.29 -0.06
N THR A 32 12.08 -6.53 -0.38
CA THR A 32 13.48 -6.92 -0.64
C THR A 32 13.99 -6.49 -2.03
N GLN A 33 13.23 -5.68 -2.79
CA GLN A 33 13.49 -5.27 -4.18
C GLN A 33 13.54 -6.39 -5.23
N ARG A 34 13.50 -7.67 -4.83
CA ARG A 34 13.53 -8.83 -5.75
C ARG A 34 12.21 -9.05 -6.50
N CYS A 35 11.12 -8.49 -6.00
CA CYS A 35 9.80 -8.63 -6.60
C CYS A 35 9.18 -7.24 -6.82
N PRO A 36 9.03 -6.79 -8.09
CA PRO A 36 8.45 -5.49 -8.40
C PRO A 36 7.06 -5.28 -7.78
N GLU A 37 6.21 -6.32 -7.79
CA GLU A 37 4.88 -6.24 -7.18
C GLU A 37 4.95 -6.04 -5.66
N CYS A 38 5.86 -6.73 -4.95
CA CYS A 38 6.05 -6.50 -3.51
C CYS A 38 6.53 -5.06 -3.23
N VAL A 39 7.36 -4.50 -4.11
CA VAL A 39 7.80 -3.10 -4.02
C VAL A 39 6.62 -2.15 -4.22
N THR A 40 5.76 -2.40 -5.21
CA THR A 40 4.53 -1.62 -5.43
C THR A 40 3.61 -1.63 -4.20
N VAL A 41 3.35 -2.81 -3.62
CA VAL A 41 2.51 -2.94 -2.42
C VAL A 41 3.14 -2.23 -1.21
N TRP A 42 4.47 -2.28 -1.07
CA TRP A 42 5.19 -1.54 -0.03
C TRP A 42 5.12 -0.03 -0.23
N ASN A 43 5.33 0.45 -1.45
CA ASN A 43 5.23 1.88 -1.76
C ASN A 43 3.82 2.41 -1.55
N ALA A 44 2.79 1.61 -1.87
CA ALA A 44 1.40 1.96 -1.59
C ALA A 44 1.15 2.12 -0.08
N ARG A 45 1.74 1.26 0.76
CA ARG A 45 1.69 1.39 2.22
C ARG A 45 2.34 2.70 2.69
N LEU A 46 3.54 3.02 2.19
CA LEU A 46 4.25 4.24 2.57
C LEU A 46 3.45 5.49 2.21
N GLU A 47 2.87 5.52 1.01
CA GLU A 47 2.07 6.66 0.56
C GLU A 47 0.79 6.81 1.39
N LEU A 48 0.10 5.71 1.69
CA LEU A 48 -1.06 5.73 2.57
C LEU A 48 -0.71 6.23 3.99
N ASN A 49 0.46 5.83 4.51
CA ASN A 49 0.94 6.31 5.80
C ASN A 49 1.26 7.81 5.76
N ARG A 50 1.76 8.36 4.64
CA ARG A 50 1.99 9.80 4.49
C ARG A 50 0.69 10.58 4.46
N LEU A 51 -0.31 10.10 3.71
CA LEU A 51 -1.61 10.74 3.62
C LEU A 51 -2.32 10.77 4.98
N THR A 52 -2.25 9.67 5.73
CA THR A 52 -2.85 9.59 7.07
C THR A 52 -2.07 10.38 8.13
N GLN A 53 -0.75 10.48 8.04
CA GLN A 53 0.06 11.32 8.94
C GLN A 53 -0.13 12.82 8.72
N LYS A 54 -0.41 13.26 7.48
CA LYS A 54 -0.74 14.67 7.17
C LYS A 54 -2.08 15.13 7.76
N ALA A 55 -2.93 14.19 8.19
CA ALA A 55 -4.25 14.48 8.76
C ALA A 55 -4.25 14.56 10.30
N LYS A 56 -3.09 14.41 10.94
CA LYS A 56 -2.86 14.66 12.37
C LYS A 56 -2.17 15.99 12.57
#